data_AF-A0A7W5YUS0-F1
#
_entry.id   AF-A0A7W5YUS0-F1
#
_cell.length_a   1.000
_cell.length_b   1.000
_cell.length_c   1.000
_cell.angle_alpha   90.00
_cell.angle_beta   90.00
_cell.angle_gamma   90.00
#
_symmetry.space_group_name_H-M   'P 1'
#
loop_
_entity.id
_entity.type
_entity.pdbx_description
1 polymer ?
#
loop_
_entity_poly.entity_id
_entity_poly.type
_entity_poly.pdbx_seq_one_letter_code
_entity_poly.pdbx_strand_id
1 'polypeptide(L)'
;MVGADRWRNPDEDLPADYESRRAEHYRELRKPLDPTEFCDSLREEMTTALADLNDALPSLAWVEISDRKARGDQADPDRGRP
;
A
#
# COMPACT_ATOMS: atom_id res chain seq x y z
N MET A 1 -4.04 31.00 -9.35
CA MET A 1 -4.70 29.87 -10.03
C MET A 1 -5.20 28.95 -8.93
N VAL A 2 -6.52 28.83 -8.82
CA VAL A 2 -7.22 28.19 -7.69
C VAL A 2 -7.15 26.67 -7.84
N GLY A 3 -6.89 25.96 -6.74
CA GLY A 3 -6.78 24.49 -6.71
C GLY A 3 -8.08 23.77 -7.08
N ALA A 4 -7.96 22.46 -7.34
CA ALA A 4 -9.01 21.53 -7.79
C ALA A 4 -10.42 21.85 -7.25
N ASP A 5 -11.23 22.58 -8.02
CA ASP A 5 -12.39 23.28 -7.44
C ASP A 5 -13.68 22.43 -7.42
N ARG A 6 -13.55 21.24 -6.80
CA ARG A 6 -14.58 20.23 -6.45
C ARG A 6 -15.08 19.35 -7.59
N TRP A 7 -14.53 18.12 -7.64
CA TRP A 7 -15.03 16.98 -8.44
C TRP A 7 -14.91 17.16 -9.96
N ARG A 8 -13.66 17.25 -10.42
CA ARG A 8 -13.25 16.88 -11.79
C ARG A 8 -13.93 15.58 -12.19
N ASN A 9 -14.65 15.57 -13.31
CA ASN A 9 -15.20 14.35 -13.89
C ASN A 9 -14.17 13.80 -14.88
N PRO A 10 -13.59 12.61 -14.64
CA PRO A 10 -12.59 12.04 -15.53
C PRO A 10 -13.04 11.98 -17.00
N ASP A 11 -14.35 11.79 -17.25
CA ASP A 11 -14.91 11.76 -18.59
C ASP A 11 -14.90 13.13 -19.29
N GLU A 12 -15.03 14.23 -18.53
CA GLU A 12 -15.03 15.61 -19.06
C GLU A 12 -13.62 16.20 -19.14
N ASP A 13 -12.70 15.72 -18.30
CA ASP A 13 -11.31 16.17 -18.23
C ASP A 13 -10.38 15.41 -19.17
N LEU A 14 -10.83 14.28 -19.72
CA LEU A 14 -10.07 13.52 -20.70
C LEU A 14 -10.10 14.22 -22.06
N PRO A 15 -8.95 14.40 -22.71
CA PRO A 15 -8.92 14.73 -24.13
C PRO A 15 -9.77 13.73 -24.94
N ALA A 16 -10.52 14.21 -25.93
CA ALA A 16 -11.41 13.36 -26.74
C ALA A 16 -10.65 12.24 -27.50
N ASP A 17 -9.35 12.40 -27.70
CA ASP A 17 -8.45 11.43 -28.33
C ASP A 17 -7.77 10.48 -27.33
N TYR A 18 -8.03 10.62 -26.02
CA TYR A 18 -7.32 9.87 -24.98
C TYR A 18 -7.44 8.35 -25.14
N GLU A 19 -8.64 7.81 -25.36
CA GLU A 19 -8.82 6.36 -25.54
C GLU A 19 -8.05 5.85 -26.76
N SER A 20 -8.00 6.64 -27.83
CA SER A 20 -7.24 6.30 -29.05
C SER A 20 -5.73 6.33 -28.81
N ARG A 21 -5.26 7.13 -27.85
CA ARG A 21 -3.85 7.32 -27.51
C ARG A 21 -3.44 6.68 -26.19
N ARG A 22 -4.33 5.93 -25.54
CA ARG A 22 -4.10 5.34 -24.21
C ARG A 22 -2.85 4.47 -24.21
N ALA A 23 -2.67 3.66 -25.24
CA ALA A 23 -1.46 2.84 -25.41
C ALA A 23 -0.18 3.68 -25.56
N GLU A 24 -0.22 4.80 -26.29
CA GLU A 24 0.92 5.70 -26.46
C GLU A 24 1.28 6.37 -25.13
N HIS A 25 0.29 6.94 -24.43
CA HIS A 25 0.47 7.60 -23.14
C HIS A 25 1.04 6.66 -22.07
N TYR A 26 0.50 5.45 -21.96
CA TYR A 26 1.00 4.47 -21.00
C TYR A 26 2.40 3.97 -21.37
N ARG A 27 2.72 3.86 -22.66
CA ARG A 27 4.08 3.53 -23.13
C ARG A 27 5.08 4.62 -22.75
N GLU A 28 4.74 5.89 -22.93
CA GLU A 28 5.58 7.03 -22.53
C GLU A 28 5.84 7.05 -21.02
N LEU A 29 4.82 6.73 -20.22
CA LEU A 29 4.93 6.58 -18.77
C LEU A 29 5.63 5.29 -18.33
N ARG A 30 5.92 4.38 -19.27
CA ARG A 30 6.40 3.02 -19.00
C ARG A 30 5.52 2.28 -17.98
N LYS A 31 4.21 2.45 -18.11
CA LYS A 31 3.20 1.81 -17.27
C LYS A 31 2.43 0.77 -18.08
N PRO A 32 2.02 -0.34 -17.45
CA PRO A 32 1.20 -1.33 -18.13
C PRO A 32 -0.22 -0.77 -18.35
N LEU A 33 -0.84 -1.18 -19.46
CA LEU A 33 -2.22 -0.83 -19.77
C LEU A 33 -3.22 -1.53 -18.85
N ASP A 34 -2.83 -2.68 -18.29
CA ASP A 34 -3.60 -3.40 -17.29
C ASP A 34 -3.28 -2.83 -15.89
N PRO A 35 -4.25 -2.21 -15.20
CA PRO A 35 -4.04 -1.71 -13.84
C PRO A 35 -3.70 -2.84 -12.84
N THR A 36 -4.12 -4.08 -13.12
CA THR A 36 -3.83 -5.24 -12.28
C THR A 36 -2.35 -5.55 -12.27
N GLU A 37 -1.70 -5.55 -13.45
CA GLU A 37 -0.26 -5.76 -13.61
C GLU A 37 0.55 -4.70 -12.82
N PHE A 38 0.11 -3.44 -12.86
CA PHE A 38 0.74 -2.39 -12.07
C PHE A 38 0.56 -2.61 -10.56
N CYS A 39 -0.64 -2.96 -10.11
CA CYS A 39 -0.90 -3.17 -8.69
C CYS A 39 -0.15 -4.38 -8.13
N ASP A 40 -0.06 -5.45 -8.91
CA ASP A 40 0.59 -6.69 -8.48
C ASP A 40 2.11 -6.52 -8.41
N SER A 41 2.72 -5.89 -9.42
CA SER A 41 4.16 -5.55 -9.36
C SER A 41 4.48 -4.64 -8.17
N LEU A 42 3.64 -3.65 -7.87
CA LEU A 42 3.83 -2.79 -6.71
C LEU A 42 3.72 -3.55 -5.38
N ARG A 43 2.75 -4.48 -5.26
CA ARG A 43 2.61 -5.32 -4.07
C ARG A 43 3.81 -6.23 -3.87
N GLU A 44 4.33 -6.80 -4.96
CA GLU A 44 5.52 -7.66 -4.92
C GLU A 44 6.76 -6.88 -4.48
N GLU A 45 6.97 -5.67 -5.02
CA GLU A 45 8.05 -4.77 -4.61
C GLU A 45 7.97 -4.45 -3.11
N MET A 46 6.80 -4.04 -2.64
CA MET A 46 6.58 -3.75 -1.22
C MET A 46 6.79 -4.97 -0.33
N THR A 47 6.32 -6.14 -0.77
CA THR A 47 6.49 -7.40 -0.02
C THR A 47 7.96 -7.75 0.12
N THR A 48 8.72 -7.66 -0.98
CA THR A 48 10.16 -7.92 -1.00
C THR A 48 10.90 -6.93 -0.11
N ALA A 49 10.65 -5.63 -0.25
CA ALA A 49 11.32 -4.61 0.53
C ALA A 49 11.06 -4.75 2.04
N LEU A 50 9.84 -5.14 2.44
CA LEU A 50 9.52 -5.40 3.85
C LEU A 50 10.18 -6.67 4.37
N ALA A 51 10.29 -7.72 3.55
CA ALA A 51 11.02 -8.93 3.90
C ALA A 51 12.53 -8.64 4.08
N ASP A 52 13.14 -7.94 3.12
CA ASP A 52 14.54 -7.51 3.19
C ASP A 52 14.81 -6.66 4.43
N LEU A 53 13.90 -5.73 4.73
CA LEU A 53 13.96 -4.94 5.95
C LEU A 53 13.92 -5.84 7.18
N ASN A 54 12.93 -6.71 7.28
CA ASN A 54 12.76 -7.63 8.41
C ASN A 54 14.01 -8.50 8.64
N ASP A 55 14.60 -9.00 7.57
CA ASP A 55 15.79 -9.85 7.63
C ASP A 55 17.04 -9.05 8.03
N ALA A 56 17.10 -7.77 7.66
CA ALA A 56 18.19 -6.87 8.07
C ALA A 56 18.08 -6.45 9.54
N LEU A 57 16.88 -6.30 10.11
CA LEU A 57 16.66 -5.74 11.45
C LEU A 57 17.56 -6.35 12.56
N PRO A 58 17.76 -7.68 12.67
CA PRO A 58 18.60 -8.27 13.72
C PRO A 58 20.09 -7.91 13.61
N SER A 59 20.56 -7.51 12.43
CA SER A 59 21.96 -7.16 12.19
C SER A 59 22.27 -5.67 12.43
N LEU A 60 21.23 -4.83 12.56
CA LEU A 60 21.38 -3.39 12.72
C LEU A 60 21.67 -3.06 14.18
N ALA A 61 22.93 -2.73 14.49
CA ALA A 61 23.40 -2.43 15.85
C ALA A 61 22.68 -1.26 16.55
N TRP A 62 21.93 -0.45 15.80
CA TRP A 62 21.16 0.69 16.31
C TRP A 62 19.66 0.37 16.48
N VAL A 63 19.22 -0.85 16.17
CA VAL A 63 17.84 -1.31 16.32
C VAL A 63 17.73 -2.17 17.58
N GLU A 64 16.79 -1.82 18.46
CA GLU A 64 16.38 -2.65 19.60
C GLU A 64 14.94 -3.13 19.40
N ILE A 65 14.73 -4.45 19.41
CA ILE A 65 13.40 -5.06 19.30
C ILE A 65 12.98 -5.50 20.71
N SER A 66 11.92 -4.87 21.24
CA SER A 66 11.37 -5.20 22.56
C SER A 66 10.21 -6.20 22.45
N ASP A 67 10.15 -7.16 23.38
CA ASP A 67 8.99 -8.03 23.52
C ASP A 67 7.77 -7.26 24.05
N ARG A 68 6.60 -7.52 23.46
CA ARG A 68 5.34 -6.99 24.00
C ARG A 68 4.96 -7.80 25.24
N LYS A 69 4.97 -7.17 26.43
CA LYS A 69 4.44 -7.76 27.66
C LYS A 69 2.98 -8.17 27.46
N ALA A 70 2.70 -9.48 27.51
CA ALA A 70 1.36 -10.03 27.47
C ALA A 70 0.52 -9.42 28.61
N ARG A 71 -0.39 -8.50 28.27
CA ARG A 71 -1.43 -8.02 29.17
C ARG A 71 -2.72 -8.58 28.61
N GLY A 72 -3.11 -9.77 29.07
CA GLY A 72 -4.26 -10.50 28.52
C GLY A 72 -4.79 -11.65 29.36
N ASP A 73 -4.03 -12.21 30.31
CA ASP A 73 -4.46 -13.40 31.07
C ASP A 73 -4.79 -13.09 32.54
N GLN A 74 -5.38 -11.93 32.83
CA GLN A 74 -6.16 -11.81 34.06
C GLN A 74 -7.57 -12.34 33.76
N ALA A 75 -7.67 -13.67 33.65
CA ALA A 75 -8.96 -14.34 33.78
C ALA A 75 -9.52 -13.93 35.14
N ASP A 76 -10.68 -13.26 35.12
CA ASP A 76 -11.48 -13.00 36.31
C ASP A 76 -11.79 -14.33 37.00
N PRO A 77 -11.31 -14.58 38.23
CA PRO A 77 -11.57 -15.82 38.93
C PRO A 77 -12.99 -15.92 39.49
N ASP A 78 -13.83 -14.88 39.37
CA ASP A 78 -15.13 -14.81 40.05
C ASP A 78 -16.35 -15.12 39.17
N ARG A 79 -16.23 -16.14 38.30
CA ARG A 79 -17.44 -16.81 37.78
C ARG A 79 -17.75 -18.09 38.56
N GLY A 80 -17.90 -17.91 39.86
CA GLY A 80 -18.70 -18.79 40.70
C GLY A 80 -20.19 -18.61 40.38
N ARG A 81 -20.87 -19.75 40.21
CA ARG A 81 -22.32 -20.00 40.17
C ARG A 81 -23.16 -19.18 41.18
N PRO A 82 -24.50 -19.07 41.00
CA PRO A 82 -25.47 -20.18 40.87
C PRO A 82 -25.74 -20.72 39.45
#